data_AF-A0A3P6DKG9-F1
#
_entry.id   AF-A0A3P6DKG9-F1
#
_cell.length_a   1.000
_cell.length_b   1.000
_cell.length_c   1.000
_cell.angle_alpha   90.00
_cell.angle_beta   90.00
_cell.angle_gamma   90.00
#
_symmetry.space_group_name_H-M   'P 1'
#
loop_
_entity.id
_entity.type
_entity.pdbx_description
1 polymer ?
#
loop_
_entity_poly.entity_id
_entity_poly.type
_entity_poly.pdbx_seq_one_letter_code
_entity_poly.pdbx_strand_id
1 'polypeptide(L)'
;MENNLVILNESRDLIWSRNLSGSVTRYVWQSFDHPTDTLLPGMKLDPVEPSKHLYSWVTSDDTSAGDLWLEITNYPDGIFAIYVMNYIMDTWNGFLFNENIPQQQLELNNGAMRGLRYTTWVPGITYGTCHGP
;
A
#
# COMPACT_ATOMS: atom_id res chain seq x y z
N MET A 1 12.93 19.60 35.50
CA MET A 1 13.24 19.88 34.08
C MET A 1 12.75 18.68 33.29
N GLU A 2 11.83 18.89 32.35
CA GLU A 2 11.44 17.83 31.41
C GLU A 2 12.54 17.72 30.36
N ASN A 3 13.14 16.55 30.21
CA ASN A 3 14.19 16.34 29.21
C ASN A 3 13.57 15.60 28.02
N ASN A 4 13.57 16.24 26.85
CA ASN A 4 13.17 15.60 25.60
C ASN A 4 14.38 14.93 24.96
N LEU A 5 14.17 13.77 24.35
CA LEU A 5 15.18 13.01 23.64
C LEU A 5 14.65 12.64 22.25
N VAL A 6 15.48 12.84 21.23
CA VAL A 6 15.21 12.38 19.86
C VAL A 6 16.33 11.42 19.48
N ILE A 7 15.99 10.19 19.13
CA ILE A 7 16.95 9.15 18.74
C ILE A 7 16.58 8.52 17.41
N LEU A 8 17.58 8.16 16.63
CA LEU A 8 17.45 7.19 15.54
C LEU A 8 17.98 5.85 16.06
N ASN A 9 17.11 4.84 16.16
CA ASN A 9 17.53 3.53 16.67
C ASN A 9 18.19 2.66 15.57
N GLU A 10 18.63 1.45 15.94
CA GLU A 10 19.28 0.50 15.01
C GLU A 10 18.38 0.05 13.86
N SER A 11 17.06 0.02 14.09
CA SER A 11 16.05 -0.28 13.06
C SER A 11 15.75 0.91 12.14
N ARG A 12 16.43 2.04 12.33
CA ARG A 12 16.18 3.32 11.64
C ARG A 12 14.82 3.95 11.95
N ASP A 13 14.26 3.64 13.11
CA ASP A 13 13.09 4.34 13.62
C ASP A 13 13.54 5.62 14.35
N LEU A 14 13.00 6.76 13.92
CA LEU A 14 13.17 8.04 14.60
C LEU A 14 12.13 8.16 15.71
N ILE A 15 12.61 8.21 16.96
CA ILE A 15 11.77 8.22 18.16
C ILE A 15 11.94 9.54 18.89
N TRP A 16 10.82 10.18 19.23
CA TRP A 16 10.76 11.27 20.18
C TRP A 16 10.17 10.79 21.50
N SER A 17 10.96 10.92 22.58
CA SER A 17 10.53 10.59 23.93
C SER A 17 10.72 11.76 24.89
N ARG A 18 9.94 11.73 25.97
CA ARG A 18 10.02 12.68 27.09
C ARG A 18 10.38 11.92 28.35
N ASN A 19 11.44 12.35 29.02
CA ASN A 19 11.76 11.91 30.37
C ASN A 19 11.02 12.75 31.38
N LEU A 20 10.08 12.10 32.07
CA LEU A 20 9.35 12.66 33.19
C LEU A 20 10.21 12.51 34.46
N SER A 21 10.10 13.46 35.39
CA SER A 21 10.79 13.38 36.68
C SER A 21 10.40 12.09 37.41
N GLY A 22 11.36 11.19 37.63
CA GLY A 22 11.13 9.86 38.23
C GLY A 22 11.45 8.66 37.34
N SER A 23 12.36 8.80 36.36
CA SER A 23 12.83 7.71 35.47
C SER A 23 11.81 7.17 34.46
N VAL A 24 10.63 7.76 34.36
CA VAL A 24 9.63 7.33 33.36
C VAL A 24 9.92 8.00 32.03
N THR A 25 10.35 7.22 31.05
CA THR A 25 10.44 7.63 29.64
C THR A 25 9.09 7.38 28.97
N ARG A 26 8.47 8.44 28.45
CA ARG A 26 7.22 8.39 27.67
C ARG A 26 7.55 8.54 26.19
N TYR A 27 7.16 7.58 25.37
CA TYR A 27 7.16 7.74 23.91
C TYR A 27 6.08 8.76 23.53
N VAL A 28 6.50 9.81 22.82
CA VAL A 28 5.62 10.88 22.35
C VAL A 28 5.26 10.64 20.88
N TRP A 29 6.23 10.17 20.09
CA TRP A 29 6.08 9.91 18.67
C TRP A 29 7.18 8.95 18.19
N GLN A 30 6.90 8.17 17.14
CA GLN A 30 7.88 7.36 16.42
C GLN A 30 7.55 7.32 14.93
N SER A 31 8.58 7.28 14.08
CA SER A 31 8.39 7.26 12.62
C SER A 31 7.71 6.00 12.13
N PHE A 32 7.89 4.87 12.81
CA PHE A 32 7.29 3.60 12.44
C PHE A 32 5.77 3.56 12.61
N ASP A 33 5.16 4.52 13.33
CA ASP A 33 3.71 4.68 13.40
C ASP A 33 3.15 5.47 12.19
N HIS A 34 4.00 5.99 11.31
CA HIS A 34 3.65 6.79 10.14
C HIS A 34 4.46 6.37 8.91
N PRO A 35 4.31 5.13 8.42
CA PRO A 35 4.99 4.70 7.21
C PRO A 35 4.57 5.53 5.98
N THR A 36 5.46 5.60 4.99
CA THR A 36 5.22 6.24 3.70
C THR A 36 4.91 5.19 2.64
N ASP A 37 5.86 4.89 1.76
CA ASP A 37 5.77 3.99 0.62
C ASP A 37 6.46 2.64 0.89
N THR A 38 7.22 2.55 1.98
CA THR A 38 8.08 1.39 2.29
C THR A 38 7.80 0.86 3.69
N LEU A 39 7.63 -0.47 3.81
CA LEU A 39 7.55 -1.18 5.09
C LEU A 39 8.93 -1.69 5.52
N LEU A 40 9.52 -1.05 6.53
CA LEU A 40 10.81 -1.46 7.10
C LEU A 40 10.63 -2.60 8.13
N PRO A 41 11.67 -3.41 8.37
CA PRO A 41 11.63 -4.41 9.44
C PRO A 41 11.30 -3.79 10.80
N GLY A 42 10.26 -4.33 11.46
CA GLY A 42 9.78 -3.86 12.77
C GLY A 42 8.60 -2.88 12.69
N MET A 43 8.32 -2.30 11.51
CA MET A 43 7.07 -1.55 11.30
C MET A 43 5.86 -2.48 11.35
N LYS A 44 4.71 -1.91 11.68
CA LYS A 44 3.43 -2.63 11.72
C LYS A 44 2.39 -1.82 10.97
N LEU A 45 1.73 -2.48 10.01
CA LEU A 45 0.50 -1.98 9.43
C LEU A 45 -0.67 -2.31 10.37
N ASP A 46 -1.77 -1.58 10.26
CA ASP A 46 -2.97 -1.79 11.07
C ASP A 46 -4.23 -1.57 10.20
N PRO A 47 -5.20 -2.51 10.18
CA PRO A 47 -6.41 -2.38 9.37
C PRO A 47 -7.39 -1.30 9.86
N VAL A 48 -7.21 -0.80 11.09
CA VAL A 48 -8.11 0.18 11.72
C VAL A 48 -7.52 1.58 11.67
N GLU A 49 -6.19 1.71 11.62
CA GLU A 49 -5.47 2.97 11.70
C GLU A 49 -4.95 3.40 10.32
N PRO A 50 -5.62 4.33 9.59
CA PRO A 50 -5.24 4.68 8.22
C PRO A 50 -3.85 5.32 8.08
N SER A 51 -3.30 5.86 9.17
CA SER A 51 -1.92 6.35 9.22
C SER A 51 -0.89 5.22 9.15
N LYS A 52 -1.31 3.96 9.24
CA LYS A 52 -0.47 2.75 9.16
C LYS A 52 -0.71 1.98 7.86
N HIS A 53 -1.05 2.69 6.78
CA HIS A 53 -1.05 2.16 5.41
C HIS A 53 0.22 2.59 4.68
N LEU A 54 0.62 1.85 3.64
CA LEU A 54 1.68 2.31 2.73
C LEU A 54 1.07 3.04 1.55
N TYR A 55 1.42 4.31 1.35
CA TYR A 55 1.01 5.07 0.18
C TYR A 55 2.16 5.17 -0.82
N SER A 56 1.87 4.91 -2.09
CA SER A 56 2.75 5.26 -3.19
C SER A 56 3.07 6.76 -3.20
N TRP A 57 4.14 7.12 -3.89
CA TRP A 57 4.38 8.51 -4.27
C TRP A 57 3.58 8.86 -5.53
N VAL A 58 3.18 10.13 -5.66
CA VAL A 58 2.53 10.62 -6.89
C VAL A 58 3.45 10.43 -8.10
N THR A 59 4.73 10.78 -7.95
CA THR A 59 5.79 10.54 -8.95
C THR A 59 7.14 10.28 -8.28
N SER A 60 8.20 10.00 -9.05
CA SER A 60 9.56 9.90 -8.50
C SER A 60 10.08 11.18 -7.87
N ASP A 61 9.55 12.34 -8.30
CA ASP A 61 10.00 13.66 -7.85
C ASP A 61 9.02 14.30 -6.84
N ASP A 62 7.82 13.73 -6.71
CA ASP A 62 6.76 14.18 -5.79
C ASP A 62 6.44 13.07 -4.79
N THR A 63 7.01 13.20 -3.58
CA THR A 63 6.88 12.23 -2.49
C THR A 63 5.59 12.37 -1.69
N SER A 64 4.61 13.16 -2.16
CA SER A 64 3.28 13.20 -1.55
C SER A 64 2.52 11.88 -1.79
N ALA A 65 1.51 11.62 -0.97
CA ALA A 65 0.73 10.38 -1.05
C ALA A 65 -0.06 10.32 -2.37
N GLY A 66 0.21 9.28 -3.17
CA GLY A 66 -0.47 8.98 -4.43
C GLY A 66 -1.72 8.13 -4.25
N ASP A 67 -2.32 7.77 -5.39
CA ASP A 67 -3.61 7.07 -5.43
C ASP A 67 -3.53 5.55 -5.19
N LEU A 68 -2.31 4.99 -5.12
CA LEU A 68 -2.09 3.58 -4.79
C LEU A 68 -1.68 3.43 -3.33
N TRP A 69 -2.31 2.51 -2.61
CA TRP A 69 -1.89 2.13 -1.25
C TRP A 69 -2.05 0.64 -0.95
N LEU A 70 -1.30 0.19 0.06
CA LEU A 70 -1.36 -1.14 0.66
C LEU A 70 -1.81 -1.03 2.11
N GLU A 71 -2.78 -1.86 2.50
CA GLU A 71 -3.23 -1.98 3.89
C GLU A 71 -3.32 -3.45 4.31
N ILE A 72 -3.25 -3.69 5.63
CA ILE A 72 -3.85 -4.90 6.19
C ILE A 72 -5.36 -4.72 6.08
N THR A 73 -6.07 -5.75 5.66
CA THR A 73 -7.51 -5.68 5.52
C THR A 73 -8.23 -6.74 6.35
N ASN A 74 -9.50 -6.49 6.65
CA ASN A 74 -10.42 -7.44 7.26
C ASN A 74 -11.39 -8.06 6.24
N TYR A 75 -11.17 -7.84 4.93
CA TYR A 75 -11.97 -8.50 3.91
C TYR A 75 -11.87 -10.02 4.03
N PRO A 76 -12.96 -10.76 3.77
CA PRO A 76 -12.95 -12.23 3.83
C PRO A 76 -11.93 -12.87 2.89
N ASP A 77 -11.57 -12.17 1.81
CA ASP A 77 -10.84 -12.72 0.68
C ASP A 77 -9.31 -12.58 0.80
N GLY A 78 -8.79 -11.87 1.82
CA GLY A 78 -7.35 -11.76 2.03
C GLY A 78 -6.91 -10.94 3.25
N ILE A 79 -5.61 -11.00 3.56
CA ILE A 79 -4.99 -10.37 4.74
C ILE A 79 -4.39 -8.99 4.38
N PHE A 80 -3.97 -8.80 3.13
CA PHE A 80 -3.55 -7.50 2.60
C PHE A 80 -4.43 -7.12 1.43
N ALA A 81 -4.64 -5.82 1.23
CA ALA A 81 -5.33 -5.29 0.06
C ALA A 81 -4.50 -4.20 -0.60
N ILE A 82 -4.41 -4.26 -1.93
CA ILE A 82 -3.88 -3.19 -2.76
C ILE A 82 -5.07 -2.39 -3.27
N TYR A 83 -5.00 -1.07 -3.13
CA TYR A 83 -6.01 -0.16 -3.63
C TYR A 83 -5.43 0.77 -4.67
N VAL A 84 -6.30 1.19 -5.59
CA VAL A 84 -6.05 2.29 -6.53
C VAL A 84 -7.30 3.14 -6.60
N MET A 85 -7.17 4.44 -6.34
CA MET A 85 -8.29 5.40 -6.38
C MET A 85 -9.51 4.97 -5.53
N ASN A 86 -9.29 4.33 -4.37
CA ASN A 86 -10.34 3.78 -3.48
C ASN A 86 -11.04 2.50 -3.95
N TYR A 87 -10.54 1.86 -5.00
CA TYR A 87 -11.00 0.54 -5.41
C TYR A 87 -9.99 -0.52 -5.00
N ILE A 88 -10.48 -1.62 -4.40
CA ILE A 88 -9.66 -2.80 -4.14
C ILE A 88 -9.25 -3.37 -5.49
N MET A 89 -7.95 -3.29 -5.77
CA MET A 89 -7.36 -3.90 -6.93
C MET A 89 -7.09 -5.36 -6.70
N ASP A 90 -6.57 -5.77 -5.55
CA ASP A 90 -6.23 -7.18 -5.30
C ASP A 90 -6.13 -7.45 -3.79
N THR A 91 -6.32 -8.70 -3.35
CA THR A 91 -6.12 -9.13 -1.96
C THR A 91 -5.17 -10.32 -1.82
N TRP A 92 -4.31 -10.31 -0.81
CA TRP A 92 -3.41 -11.43 -0.55
C TRP A 92 -4.12 -12.53 0.25
N ASN A 93 -4.36 -13.69 -0.35
CA ASN A 93 -5.09 -14.80 0.29
C ASN A 93 -4.22 -15.75 1.12
N GLY A 94 -2.94 -15.42 1.35
CA GLY A 94 -1.99 -16.32 2.03
C GLY A 94 -1.13 -17.18 1.07
N PHE A 95 -1.47 -17.23 -0.22
CA PHE A 95 -0.72 -17.96 -1.24
C PHE A 95 -0.38 -17.11 -2.47
N LEU A 96 -1.34 -16.31 -2.94
CA LEU A 96 -1.18 -15.35 -4.04
C LEU A 96 -2.09 -14.13 -3.82
N PHE A 97 -1.79 -13.04 -4.53
CA PHE A 97 -2.75 -11.95 -4.72
C PHE A 97 -3.82 -12.46 -5.72
N ASN A 98 -5.08 -12.52 -5.29
CA ASN A 98 -6.19 -13.19 -5.96
C ASN A 98 -6.84 -12.38 -7.12
N GLU A 99 -6.88 -13.02 -8.30
CA GLU A 99 -7.93 -12.98 -9.34
C GLU A 99 -8.36 -11.65 -10.02
N ASN A 100 -7.83 -10.50 -9.63
CA ASN A 100 -7.91 -9.27 -10.42
C ASN A 100 -6.70 -9.07 -11.35
N ILE A 101 -5.95 -10.14 -11.62
CA ILE A 101 -5.06 -10.20 -12.78
C ILE A 101 -5.91 -9.83 -14.00
N PRO A 102 -5.54 -8.79 -14.77
CA PRO A 102 -6.28 -8.40 -15.95
C PRO A 102 -6.46 -9.64 -16.85
N GLN A 103 -7.70 -10.07 -17.03
CA GLN A 103 -8.02 -11.20 -17.89
C GLN A 103 -7.65 -10.80 -19.31
N GLN A 104 -6.67 -11.49 -19.88
CA GLN A 104 -6.27 -11.27 -21.26
C GLN A 104 -7.29 -12.00 -22.17
N GLN A 105 -8.17 -11.23 -22.79
CA GLN A 105 -9.14 -11.73 -23.75
C GLN A 105 -8.63 -11.47 -25.19
N LEU A 106 -8.81 -12.47 -26.04
CA LEU A 106 -8.55 -12.32 -27.47
C LEU A 106 -9.64 -11.48 -28.11
N GLU A 107 -9.27 -10.36 -28.74
CA GLU A 107 -10.20 -9.64 -29.61
C GLU A 107 -10.17 -10.26 -31.00
N LEU A 108 -11.31 -10.75 -31.45
CA LEU A 108 -11.50 -11.31 -32.78
C LEU A 108 -12.35 -10.38 -33.64
N ASN A 109 -12.00 -10.27 -34.92
CA ASN A 109 -12.84 -9.65 -35.94
C ASN A 109 -12.96 -10.61 -37.13
N ASN A 110 -14.17 -11.05 -37.44
CA ASN A 110 -14.46 -12.05 -38.48
C ASN A 110 -13.61 -13.34 -38.35
N GLY A 111 -13.34 -13.77 -37.12
CA GLY A 111 -12.52 -14.95 -36.83
C GLY A 111 -11.01 -14.73 -36.90
N ALA A 112 -10.53 -13.53 -37.25
CA ALA A 112 -9.11 -13.17 -37.20
C ALA A 112 -8.77 -12.43 -35.91
N MET A 113 -7.59 -12.71 -35.34
CA MET A 113 -7.06 -12.00 -34.18
C MET A 113 -6.83 -10.52 -34.52
N ARG A 114 -7.45 -9.62 -33.75
CA ARG A 114 -7.38 -8.16 -33.93
C ARG A 114 -6.60 -7.45 -32.82
N GLY A 115 -6.42 -8.10 -31.67
CA GLY A 115 -5.67 -7.58 -30.53
C GLY A 115 -5.87 -8.40 -29.27
N LEU A 116 -5.22 -7.98 -28.19
CA LEU A 116 -5.51 -8.48 -26.85
C LEU A 116 -6.15 -7.34 -26.05
N ARG A 117 -7.23 -7.67 -25.33
CA ARG A 117 -7.90 -6.79 -24.41
C ARG A 117 -7.66 -7.27 -23.00
N TYR A 118 -7.27 -6.36 -22.11
CA TYR A 118 -7.13 -6.65 -20.69
C TYR A 118 -8.34 -6.11 -19.94
N THR A 119 -9.14 -7.00 -19.35
CA THR A 119 -10.33 -6.63 -18.57
C THR A 119 -10.15 -7.02 -17.11
N THR A 120 -10.58 -6.17 -16.17
CA THR A 120 -10.71 -6.55 -14.76
C THR A 120 -12.18 -6.79 -14.43
N TRP A 121 -12.43 -7.37 -13.25
CA TRP A 121 -13.79 -7.54 -12.74
C TRP A 121 -14.45 -6.23 -12.27
N VAL A 122 -13.69 -5.12 -12.22
CA VAL A 122 -14.22 -3.81 -11.84
C VAL A 122 -15.00 -3.20 -13.02
N PRO A 123 -16.33 -3.02 -12.90
CA PRO A 123 -17.13 -2.46 -14.00
C PRO A 123 -16.64 -1.04 -14.35
N GLY A 124 -16.23 -0.84 -15.60
CA GLY A 124 -15.84 0.49 -16.12
C GLY A 124 -14.34 0.76 -16.22
N ILE A 125 -13.47 -0.16 -15.78
CA ILE A 125 -12.01 -0.03 -15.94
C ILE A 125 -11.53 -0.98 -17.04
N THR A 126 -10.90 -0.45 -18.10
CA THR A 126 -10.23 -1.23 -19.15
C THR A 126 -8.76 -0.82 -19.21
N TYR A 127 -7.84 -1.77 -19.02
CA TYR A 127 -6.41 -1.52 -19.12
C TYR A 127 -5.94 -1.68 -20.57
N GLY A 128 -6.19 -0.66 -21.39
CA GLY A 128 -5.64 -0.55 -22.76
C GLY A 128 -6.08 -1.65 -23.75
N THR A 129 -5.89 -1.36 -25.03
CA THR A 129 -5.98 -2.34 -26.12
C THR A 129 -4.62 -2.38 -26.81
N CYS A 130 -4.00 -3.56 -26.90
CA CYS A 130 -2.84 -3.70 -27.77
C CYS A 130 -3.33 -4.21 -29.13
N HIS A 131 -3.25 -3.33 -30.12
CA HIS A 131 -3.44 -3.71 -31.51
C HIS A 131 -2.12 -4.25 -32.03
N GLY A 132 -2.16 -5.45 -32.64
CA GLY A 132 -1.02 -5.96 -33.39
C GLY A 132 -0.67 -5.00 -34.54
N PRO A 133 0.60 -5.02 -35.02
CA PRO A 133 1.01 -4.24 -36.19
C PRO A 133 0.22 -4.63 -37.45
#